data_AF-A0A4S2N8N8-F1
#
_entry.id   AF-A0A4S2N8N8-F1
#
_cell.length_a   1.000
_cell.length_b   1.000
_cell.length_c   1.000
_cell.angle_alpha   90.00
_cell.angle_beta   90.00
_cell.angle_gamma   90.00
#
_symmetry.space_group_name_H-M   'P 1'
#
loop_
_entity.id
_entity.type
_entity.pdbx_description
1 polymer ?
#
loop_
_entity_poly.entity_id
_entity_poly.type
_entity_poly.pdbx_seq_one_letter_code
_entity_poly.pdbx_strand_id
1 'polypeptide(L)'
;MEKLFAEEKKKEETTSTATGKIPTSATAGYKSTSAAKAYDIIIRFCNALGFSQQSVLAAQELASIVSENGNLAGRSPVSSAFACIYMVSHFLRKPKTAKRSATYVAGVSEVTIRNVYKCLYADREALISQRWIDDGKGDMSKLNPK
;
A
#
# COMPACT_ATOMS: atom_id res chain seq x y z
N MET A 1 -0.44 21.01 46.34
CA MET A 1 -1.06 20.19 45.27
C MET A 1 -1.68 21.16 44.29
N GLU A 2 -0.81 21.79 43.50
CA GLU A 2 -1.17 22.85 42.57
C GLU A 2 -1.19 22.29 41.14
N LYS A 3 -2.32 22.60 40.51
CA LYS A 3 -2.66 22.55 39.09
C LYS A 3 -1.46 22.79 38.18
N LEU A 4 -1.41 22.10 37.04
CA LEU A 4 -1.01 22.65 35.74
C LEU A 4 -1.49 21.72 34.63
N PHE A 5 -2.66 22.05 34.11
CA PHE A 5 -3.09 21.69 32.76
C PHE A 5 -2.30 22.53 31.74
N ALA A 6 -2.10 21.93 30.56
CA ALA A 6 -2.00 22.57 29.25
C ALA A 6 -0.65 23.07 28.71
N GLU A 7 -0.62 22.99 27.38
CA GLU A 7 0.17 23.73 26.40
C GLU A 7 1.54 23.20 25.92
N GLU A 8 1.43 22.43 24.85
CA GLU A 8 1.97 22.67 23.50
C GLU A 8 3.45 23.03 23.25
N LYS A 9 3.95 22.36 22.21
CA LYS A 9 4.73 22.87 21.06
C LYS A 9 5.96 23.74 21.35
N LYS A 10 7.12 23.18 21.04
CA LYS A 10 7.93 23.49 19.84
C LYS A 10 9.33 22.92 20.05
N LYS A 11 9.94 22.40 18.99
CA LYS A 11 11.10 23.02 18.35
C LYS A 11 11.63 22.09 17.25
N GLU A 12 11.36 22.50 16.01
CA GLU A 12 12.37 22.37 14.96
C GLU A 12 13.63 23.11 15.45
N GLU A 13 14.77 22.46 15.35
CA GLU A 13 16.06 23.13 15.44
C GLU A 13 17.03 22.44 14.47
N THR A 14 17.24 23.10 13.35
CA THR A 14 18.35 22.88 12.43
C THR A 14 19.59 23.51 13.05
N THR A 15 20.68 22.77 13.29
CA THR A 15 22.04 23.31 13.17
C THR A 15 23.08 22.19 13.05
N SER A 16 24.02 22.47 12.15
CA SER A 16 25.12 21.66 11.64
C SER A 16 26.27 21.52 12.64
N THR A 17 26.97 20.39 12.69
CA THR A 17 28.44 20.38 12.95
C THR A 17 29.13 19.08 12.49
N ALA A 18 30.35 19.27 11.97
CA ALA A 18 31.53 18.40 12.08
C ALA A 18 31.72 17.20 11.12
N THR A 19 32.65 17.43 10.18
CA THR A 19 33.91 16.68 10.02
C THR A 19 33.86 15.20 9.63
N GLY A 20 34.08 14.96 8.33
CA GLY A 20 34.88 13.88 7.74
C GLY A 20 34.93 12.53 8.45
N LYS A 21 34.02 11.63 8.06
CA LYS A 21 34.25 10.18 7.91
C LYS A 21 33.38 9.71 6.75
N ILE A 22 33.96 8.96 5.80
CA ILE A 22 33.22 8.27 4.74
C ILE A 22 32.33 7.23 5.44
N PRO A 23 30.99 7.30 5.37
CA PRO A 23 30.16 6.22 5.88
C PRO A 23 30.21 5.05 4.89
N THR A 24 30.93 4.00 5.26
CA THR A 24 30.73 2.67 4.71
C THR A 24 29.32 2.19 5.06
N SER A 25 28.65 1.62 4.07
CA SER A 25 27.30 1.04 4.10
C SER A 25 26.16 2.04 4.28
N ALA A 26 25.42 2.25 3.19
CA ALA A 26 24.11 2.87 3.17
C ALA A 26 23.11 2.03 3.98
N THR A 27 23.12 2.19 5.31
CA THR A 27 21.97 1.88 6.14
C THR A 27 21.00 3.04 5.97
N ALA A 28 20.27 3.04 4.85
CA ALA A 28 19.10 3.89 4.68
C ALA A 28 18.11 3.51 5.77
N GLY A 29 18.10 4.30 6.85
CA GLY A 29 17.17 4.15 7.95
C GLY A 29 15.75 4.18 7.42
N TYR A 30 15.10 3.02 7.40
CA TYR A 30 13.69 2.91 7.06
C TYR A 30 12.88 3.56 8.19
N LYS A 31 12.63 4.86 8.06
CA LYS A 31 11.85 5.65 9.02
C LYS A 31 10.44 5.08 9.05
N SER A 32 10.14 4.36 10.12
CA SER A 32 8.89 3.62 10.30
C SER A 32 7.75 4.56 10.74
N THR A 33 7.26 5.44 9.87
CA THR A 33 6.10 6.30 10.15
C THR A 33 4.79 5.58 9.78
N SER A 34 4.06 5.08 10.78
CA SER A 34 2.96 4.09 10.68
C SER A 34 1.79 4.42 9.75
N ALA A 35 1.52 5.69 9.44
CA ALA A 35 0.42 6.08 8.55
C ALA A 35 0.85 6.38 7.10
N ALA A 36 2.12 6.70 6.87
CA ALA A 36 2.68 6.85 5.51
C ALA A 36 2.98 5.49 4.85
N LYS A 37 2.94 4.39 5.62
CA LYS A 37 3.48 3.08 5.19
C LYS A 37 2.76 2.45 4.00
N ALA A 38 1.42 2.41 4.00
CA ALA A 38 0.67 1.69 2.98
C ALA A 38 0.76 2.40 1.61
N TYR A 39 0.60 3.72 1.61
CA TYR A 39 0.69 4.56 0.43
C TYR A 39 2.06 4.46 -0.25
N ASP A 40 3.15 4.56 0.52
CA ASP A 40 4.52 4.48 0.00
C ASP A 40 4.85 3.10 -0.58
N ILE A 41 4.38 2.04 0.09
CA ILE A 41 4.53 0.66 -0.40
C ILE A 41 3.82 0.51 -1.75
N ILE A 42 2.60 1.03 -1.87
CA ILE A 42 1.80 0.93 -3.09
C ILE A 42 2.46 1.65 -4.26
N ILE A 43 2.93 2.89 -4.05
CA ILE A 43 3.63 3.65 -5.11
C ILE A 43 4.84 2.87 -5.59
N ARG A 44 5.69 2.41 -4.67
CA ARG A 44 6.92 1.70 -5.02
C ARG A 44 6.61 0.44 -5.83
N PHE A 45 5.59 -0.31 -5.43
CA PHE A 45 5.17 -1.52 -6.10
C PHE A 45 4.57 -1.23 -7.47
N CYS A 46 3.75 -0.18 -7.57
CA CYS A 46 3.16 0.23 -8.82
C CYS A 46 4.20 0.68 -9.84
N ASN A 47 5.20 1.44 -9.40
CA ASN A 47 6.33 1.87 -10.23
C ASN A 47 7.16 0.67 -10.70
N ALA A 48 7.46 -0.28 -9.80
CA ALA A 48 8.18 -1.51 -10.16
C ALA A 48 7.44 -2.38 -11.19
N LEU A 49 6.10 -2.28 -11.25
CA LEU A 49 5.26 -3.03 -12.18
C LEU A 49 4.89 -2.26 -13.46
N GLY A 50 5.25 -0.98 -13.53
CA GLY A 50 4.95 -0.09 -14.66
C GLY A 50 3.47 0.25 -14.80
N PHE A 51 2.78 0.46 -13.67
CA PHE A 51 1.38 0.91 -13.69
C PHE A 51 1.26 2.40 -14.03
N SER A 52 0.11 2.80 -14.58
CA SER A 52 -0.19 4.21 -14.80
C SER A 52 -0.54 4.91 -13.50
N GLN A 53 -0.34 6.23 -13.42
CA GLN A 53 -0.68 7.03 -12.24
C GLN A 53 -2.12 6.81 -11.77
N GLN A 54 -3.07 6.69 -12.70
CA GLN A 54 -4.47 6.42 -12.40
C GLN A 54 -4.66 5.07 -11.67
N SER A 55 -3.90 4.05 -12.07
CA SER A 55 -3.93 2.74 -11.40
C SER A 55 -3.36 2.82 -9.98
N VAL A 56 -2.35 3.67 -9.79
CA VAL A 56 -1.72 3.89 -8.47
C VAL A 56 -2.72 4.54 -7.52
N LEU A 57 -3.39 5.61 -7.98
CA LEU A 57 -4.41 6.30 -7.20
C LEU A 57 -5.56 5.36 -6.80
N ALA A 58 -6.08 4.58 -7.75
CA ALA A 58 -7.13 3.59 -7.47
C ALA A 58 -6.67 2.53 -6.45
N ALA A 59 -5.42 2.04 -6.55
CA ALA A 59 -4.88 1.08 -5.59
C ALA A 59 -4.70 1.66 -4.19
N GLN A 60 -4.34 2.94 -4.09
CA GLN A 60 -4.21 3.65 -2.81
C GLN A 60 -5.56 3.87 -2.15
N GLU A 61 -6.54 4.32 -2.92
CA GLU A 61 -7.90 4.53 -2.44
C GLU A 61 -8.51 3.19 -1.98
N LEU A 62 -8.33 2.10 -2.76
CA LEU A 62 -8.71 0.75 -2.35
C LEU A 62 -8.07 0.35 -1.01
N ALA A 63 -6.77 0.59 -0.85
CA ALA A 63 -6.07 0.24 0.37
C ALA A 63 -6.55 1.04 1.60
N SER A 64 -6.97 2.30 1.41
CA SER A 64 -7.59 3.10 2.48
C SER A 64 -8.92 2.48 2.91
N ILE A 65 -9.81 2.21 1.95
CA ILE A 65 -11.12 1.61 2.20
C ILE A 65 -10.98 0.27 2.91
N VAL A 66 -10.05 -0.57 2.46
CA VAL A 66 -9.76 -1.88 3.09
C VAL A 66 -9.24 -1.75 4.52
N SER A 67 -8.44 -0.71 4.77
CA SER A 67 -7.91 -0.42 6.11
C SER A 67 -9.00 0.09 7.04
N GLU A 68 -9.92 0.90 6.53
CA GLU A 68 -11.08 1.45 7.25
C GLU A 68 -12.11 0.37 7.56
N ASN A 69 -12.43 -0.50 6.60
CA ASN A 69 -13.36 -1.62 6.76
C ASN A 69 -12.77 -2.77 7.60
N GLY A 70 -11.46 -2.79 7.82
CA GLY A 70 -10.80 -3.80 8.65
C GLY A 70 -10.73 -5.20 8.06
N ASN A 71 -11.06 -5.41 6.77
CA ASN A 71 -11.09 -6.75 6.15
C ASN A 71 -9.75 -7.48 6.21
N LEU A 72 -8.64 -6.73 6.23
CA LEU A 72 -7.27 -7.27 6.27
C LEU A 72 -6.56 -6.97 7.60
N ALA A 73 -7.31 -6.68 8.67
CA ALA A 73 -6.76 -6.49 10.01
C ALA A 73 -5.95 -7.72 10.46
N GLY A 74 -4.78 -7.49 11.08
CA GLY A 74 -3.87 -8.56 11.53
C GLY A 74 -2.97 -9.16 10.45
N ARG A 75 -3.07 -8.72 9.18
CA ARG A 75 -2.16 -9.13 8.11
C ARG A 75 -1.02 -8.13 7.92
N SER A 76 0.08 -8.60 7.32
CA SER A 76 1.20 -7.72 6.98
C SER A 76 0.75 -6.63 5.99
N PRO A 77 1.08 -5.34 6.26
CA PRO A 77 0.71 -4.22 5.39
C PRO A 77 1.28 -4.37 3.97
N VAL A 78 2.41 -5.07 3.82
CA VAL A 78 3.01 -5.38 2.51
C VAL A 78 2.11 -6.32 1.69
N SER A 79 1.59 -7.38 2.34
CA SER A 79 0.70 -8.34 1.66
C SER A 79 -0.66 -7.72 1.33
N SER A 80 -1.18 -6.88 2.24
CA SER A 80 -2.42 -6.14 2.04
C SER A 80 -2.31 -5.18 0.84
N ALA A 81 -1.28 -4.32 0.84
CA ALA A 81 -1.01 -3.39 -0.26
C ALA A 81 -0.85 -4.11 -1.60
N PHE A 82 -0.08 -5.20 -1.63
CA PHE A 82 0.12 -5.98 -2.85
C PHE A 82 -1.18 -6.61 -3.36
N ALA A 83 -2.02 -7.15 -2.47
CA ALA A 83 -3.32 -7.71 -2.84
C ALA A 83 -4.26 -6.64 -3.43
N CYS A 84 -4.26 -5.42 -2.87
CA CYS A 84 -5.01 -4.28 -3.41
C CYS A 84 -4.54 -3.92 -4.84
N ILE A 85 -3.23 -3.80 -5.04
CA ILE A 85 -2.66 -3.56 -6.38
C ILE A 85 -3.04 -4.67 -7.33
N TYR A 86 -2.94 -5.93 -6.89
CA TYR A 86 -3.29 -7.09 -7.72
C TYR A 86 -4.76 -7.05 -8.14
N MET A 87 -5.67 -6.71 -7.22
CA MET A 87 -7.09 -6.53 -7.53
C MET A 87 -7.32 -5.41 -8.55
N VAL A 88 -6.73 -4.23 -8.34
CA VAL A 88 -6.83 -3.10 -9.28
C VAL A 88 -6.23 -3.44 -10.64
N SER A 89 -5.15 -4.21 -10.68
CA SER A 89 -4.52 -4.66 -11.93
C SER A 89 -5.48 -5.49 -12.80
N HIS A 90 -6.21 -6.42 -12.17
CA HIS A 90 -7.22 -7.23 -12.84
C HIS A 90 -8.43 -6.40 -13.25
N PHE A 91 -8.89 -5.53 -12.35
CA PHE A 91 -9.99 -4.62 -12.61
C PHE A 91 -9.73 -3.75 -13.84
N LEU A 92 -8.53 -3.17 -13.96
CA LEU A 92 -8.10 -2.31 -15.07
C LEU A 92 -7.68 -3.08 -16.34
N ARG A 93 -7.98 -4.37 -16.45
CA ARG A 93 -7.61 -5.25 -17.59
C ARG A 93 -6.11 -5.27 -17.91
N LYS A 94 -5.26 -4.97 -16.92
CA LYS A 94 -3.79 -5.06 -17.00
C LYS A 94 -3.25 -6.07 -15.98
N PRO A 95 -3.66 -7.34 -16.06
CA PRO A 95 -3.26 -8.34 -15.08
C PRO A 95 -1.75 -8.55 -15.14
N LYS A 96 -1.07 -8.38 -14.01
CA LYS A 96 0.33 -8.80 -13.83
C LYS A 96 0.35 -10.18 -13.17
N THR A 97 1.38 -10.98 -13.45
CA THR A 97 1.50 -12.32 -12.87
C THR A 97 1.84 -12.26 -11.39
N ALA A 98 0.85 -12.48 -10.51
CA ALA A 98 1.01 -12.48 -9.04
C ALA A 98 2.23 -13.26 -8.57
N LYS A 99 2.50 -14.45 -9.13
CA LYS A 99 3.64 -15.28 -8.72
C LYS A 99 4.99 -14.56 -8.86
N ARG A 100 5.24 -13.95 -10.03
CA ARG A 100 6.53 -13.29 -10.31
C ARG A 100 6.60 -11.93 -9.62
N SER A 101 5.51 -11.16 -9.65
CA SER A 101 5.50 -9.84 -9.03
C SER A 101 5.50 -9.89 -7.50
N ALA A 102 4.82 -10.84 -6.86
CA ALA A 102 4.76 -10.94 -5.40
C ALA A 102 6.13 -11.21 -4.78
N THR A 103 6.85 -12.19 -5.32
CA THR A 103 8.19 -12.52 -4.83
C THR A 103 9.19 -11.40 -5.14
N TYR A 104 9.18 -10.87 -6.37
CA TYR A 104 10.15 -9.86 -6.81
C TYR A 104 9.96 -8.49 -6.14
N VAL A 105 8.71 -8.05 -5.98
CA VAL A 105 8.39 -6.70 -5.52
C VAL A 105 8.13 -6.65 -4.01
N ALA A 106 7.41 -7.63 -3.49
CA ALA A 106 6.95 -7.65 -2.11
C ALA A 106 7.67 -8.68 -1.23
N GLY A 107 8.47 -9.58 -1.80
CA GLY A 107 9.20 -10.61 -1.04
C GLY A 107 8.28 -11.62 -0.36
N VAL A 108 7.05 -11.78 -0.85
CA VAL A 108 6.02 -12.65 -0.24
C VAL A 108 5.68 -13.81 -1.17
N SER A 109 5.27 -14.93 -0.56
CA SER A 109 4.89 -16.12 -1.32
C SER A 109 3.57 -15.91 -2.09
N GLU A 110 3.42 -16.59 -3.21
CA GLU A 110 2.18 -16.59 -3.99
C GLU A 110 0.97 -17.06 -3.16
N VAL A 111 1.16 -18.04 -2.28
CA VAL A 111 0.11 -18.59 -1.40
C VAL A 111 -0.39 -17.54 -0.43
N THR A 112 0.52 -16.75 0.16
CA THR A 112 0.17 -15.64 1.06
C THR A 112 -0.72 -14.64 0.34
N ILE A 113 -0.33 -14.20 -0.86
CA ILE A 113 -1.10 -13.25 -1.65
C ILE A 113 -2.46 -13.82 -2.05
N ARG A 114 -2.53 -15.10 -2.45
CA ARG A 114 -3.80 -15.74 -2.79
C ARG A 114 -4.77 -15.74 -1.60
N ASN A 115 -4.28 -16.06 -0.40
CA ASN A 115 -5.10 -16.06 0.80
C ASN A 115 -5.62 -14.65 1.16
N VAL A 116 -4.76 -13.63 1.05
CA VAL A 116 -5.18 -12.23 1.28
C VAL A 116 -6.18 -11.78 0.22
N TYR A 117 -5.91 -12.12 -1.05
CA TYR A 117 -6.77 -11.76 -2.18
C TYR A 117 -8.16 -12.39 -2.07
N LYS A 118 -8.28 -13.63 -1.58
CA LYS A 118 -9.58 -14.27 -1.32
C LYS A 118 -10.42 -13.48 -0.31
N CYS A 119 -9.81 -13.01 0.78
CA CYS A 119 -10.50 -12.16 1.76
C CYS A 119 -10.94 -10.85 1.11
N LEU A 120 -10.05 -10.19 0.37
CA LEU A 120 -10.36 -8.96 -0.36
C LEU A 120 -11.49 -9.16 -1.40
N TYR A 121 -11.48 -10.31 -2.09
CA TYR A 121 -12.44 -10.66 -3.13
C TYR A 121 -13.86 -10.89 -2.60
N ALA A 122 -13.98 -11.41 -1.39
CA ALA A 122 -15.29 -11.61 -0.75
C ALA A 122 -16.04 -10.28 -0.61
N ASP A 123 -15.33 -9.23 -0.21
CA ASP A 123 -15.91 -7.91 0.04
C ASP A 123 -15.72 -6.93 -1.12
N ARG A 124 -15.28 -7.42 -2.29
CA ARG A 124 -14.96 -6.58 -3.47
C ARG A 124 -16.07 -5.61 -3.85
N GLU A 125 -17.33 -6.01 -3.67
CA GLU A 125 -18.50 -5.20 -4.01
C GLU A 125 -18.66 -3.98 -3.09
N ALA A 126 -18.26 -4.09 -1.83
CA ALA A 126 -18.22 -2.98 -0.89
C ALA A 126 -16.95 -2.12 -1.03
N LEU A 127 -15.86 -2.71 -1.55
CA LEU A 127 -14.55 -2.06 -1.68
C LEU A 127 -14.38 -1.29 -2.99
N ILE A 128 -15.03 -1.72 -4.08
CA ILE A 128 -14.88 -1.12 -5.41
C ILE A 128 -16.04 -0.14 -5.64
N SER A 129 -15.70 1.15 -5.60
CA SER A 129 -16.65 2.23 -5.86
C SER A 129 -17.17 2.20 -7.29
N GLN A 130 -18.48 2.38 -7.47
CA GLN A 130 -19.13 2.53 -8.78
C GLN A 130 -18.48 3.61 -9.66
N ARG A 131 -17.92 4.66 -9.04
CA ARG A 131 -17.14 5.71 -9.74
C ARG A 131 -15.99 5.15 -10.58
N TRP A 132 -15.29 4.10 -10.13
CA TRP A 132 -14.18 3.52 -10.89
C TRP A 132 -14.65 2.68 -12.08
N ILE A 133 -15.89 2.20 -12.03
CA ILE A 133 -16.55 1.46 -13.12
C ILE A 133 -17.04 2.47 -14.17
N ASP A 134 -17.63 3.58 -13.72
CA ASP A 134 -18.16 4.67 -14.56
C ASP A 134 -17.07 5.40 -15.35
N ASP A 135 -15.85 5.48 -14.81
CA ASP A 135 -14.65 5.98 -15.50
C ASP A 135 -14.27 5.12 -16.74
N GLY A 136 -15.02 4.04 -17.03
CA GLY A 136 -14.96 3.21 -18.24
C GLY A 136 -13.72 2.32 -18.33
N LYS A 137 -12.88 2.32 -17.29
CA LYS A 137 -11.55 1.71 -17.31
C LYS A 137 -11.47 0.38 -16.57
N GLY A 138 -12.50 0.02 -15.79
CA GLY A 138 -12.50 -1.18 -14.97
C GLY A 138 -13.76 -2.03 -15.11
N ASP A 139 -13.59 -3.34 -14.97
CA ASP A 139 -14.67 -4.32 -15.13
C ASP A 139 -14.64 -5.31 -13.97
N MET A 140 -15.72 -5.30 -13.19
CA MET A 140 -15.91 -6.19 -12.04
C MET A 140 -15.92 -7.67 -12.47
N SER A 141 -16.37 -7.95 -13.70
CA SER A 141 -16.43 -9.29 -14.29
C SER A 141 -15.06 -9.86 -14.61
N LYS A 142 -14.00 -9.04 -14.59
CA LYS A 142 -12.61 -9.45 -14.83
C LYS A 142 -11.87 -9.83 -13.56
N LEU A 143 -12.49 -9.64 -12.40
CA LEU A 143 -11.96 -10.11 -11.12
C LEU A 143 -12.21 -11.62 -11.01
N ASN A 144 -11.14 -12.40 -11.10
CA ASN A 144 -11.21 -13.84 -10.95
C ASN A 144 -10.94 -14.27 -9.50
N PRO A 145 -11.80 -15.10 -8.88
CA PRO A 145 -11.48 -15.77 -7.64
C PRO A 145 -10.43 -16.84 -7.92
N LYS A 146 -9.16 -16.55 -7.66
CA LYS A 146 -8.04 -17.50 -7.86
C LYS A 146 -7.72 -18.35 -6.64
#